data_AF-A0A8J3VV06-F1
#
_entry.id   AF-A0A8J3VV06-F1
#
_cell.length_a   1.000
_cell.length_b   1.000
_cell.length_c   1.000
_cell.angle_alpha   90.00
_cell.angle_beta   90.00
_cell.angle_gamma   90.00
#
_symmetry.space_group_name_H-M   'P 1'
#
loop_
_entity.id
_entity.type
_entity.pdbx_description
1 polymer ?
#
loop_
_entity_poly.entity_id
_entity_poly.type
_entity_poly.pdbx_seq_one_letter_code
_entity_poly.pdbx_strand_id
1 'polypeptide(L)'
;MLDDFDGTPPYPSAALNDLGKWTGGNCFVNGGGSGVEAGGALALQYNNCGWFGSDVNTDLSGYTYLVVRVRGAAGGEQAHFDVNLGGVTKVFGNFTLDGGGHPTITTSYQDIRIPLVANGINRAAPGQLAMGFWYGGASSITIDSITFQ
;
A
#
# COMPACT_ATOMS: atom_id res chain seq x y z
N MET A 1 4.81 11.05 -5.84
CA MET A 1 5.15 9.62 -5.72
C MET A 1 5.40 9.33 -4.26
N LEU A 2 4.88 8.23 -3.71
CA LEU A 2 5.36 7.74 -2.42
C LEU A 2 6.48 6.74 -2.64
N ASP A 3 6.24 5.75 -3.50
CA ASP A 3 7.21 4.73 -3.91
C ASP A 3 6.75 4.10 -5.23
N ASP A 4 7.63 4.00 -6.23
CA ASP A 4 7.43 3.20 -7.44
C ASP A 4 8.34 1.97 -7.53
N PHE A 5 9.08 1.67 -6.47
CA PHE A 5 9.87 0.45 -6.33
C PHE A 5 10.82 0.20 -7.51
N ASP A 6 11.37 1.27 -8.09
CA ASP A 6 12.30 1.23 -9.23
C ASP A 6 13.75 0.88 -8.86
N GLY A 7 14.01 0.63 -7.57
CA GLY A 7 15.31 0.35 -6.98
C GLY A 7 16.05 1.58 -6.46
N THR A 8 15.43 2.77 -6.50
CA THR A 8 16.04 4.04 -6.10
C THR A 8 15.10 4.89 -5.22
N PRO A 9 15.26 4.89 -3.89
CA PRO A 9 16.28 4.19 -3.11
C PRO A 9 16.04 2.66 -3.03
N PRO A 10 17.09 1.85 -2.87
CA PRO A 10 16.92 0.38 -2.82
C PRO A 10 16.05 -0.08 -1.64
N TYR A 11 14.93 -0.74 -1.91
CA TYR A 11 14.12 -1.38 -0.89
C TYR A 11 14.58 -2.83 -0.64
N PRO A 12 14.64 -3.33 0.61
CA PRO A 12 14.42 -2.61 1.86
C PRO A 12 15.72 -2.03 2.46
N SER A 13 16.87 -2.17 1.78
CA SER A 13 18.19 -1.96 2.39
C SER A 13 18.50 -0.50 2.73
N ALA A 14 17.99 0.46 1.95
CA ALA A 14 18.09 1.87 2.27
C ALA A 14 17.09 2.28 3.36
N ALA A 15 16.02 1.52 3.57
CA ALA A 15 14.88 1.85 4.43
C ALA A 15 14.29 3.24 4.15
N LEU A 16 14.34 3.67 2.89
CA LEU A 16 13.81 4.94 2.41
C LEU A 16 12.82 4.70 1.27
N ASN A 17 11.79 5.54 1.18
CA ASN A 17 10.91 5.67 0.01
C ASN A 17 11.36 6.85 -0.87
N ASP A 18 10.64 7.14 -1.95
CA ASP A 18 10.98 8.22 -2.91
C ASP A 18 10.86 9.63 -2.34
N LEU A 19 10.19 9.78 -1.20
CA LEU A 19 10.16 11.03 -0.44
C LEU A 19 11.40 11.22 0.46
N GLY A 20 12.33 10.25 0.45
CA GLY A 20 13.45 10.19 1.37
C GLY A 20 13.00 9.98 2.82
N LYS A 21 11.85 9.34 3.03
CA LYS A 21 11.28 9.03 4.35
C LYS A 21 11.33 7.53 4.62
N TRP A 22 11.19 7.15 5.88
CA TRP A 22 11.32 5.76 6.26
C TRP A 22 10.30 4.86 5.56
N THR A 23 10.74 3.69 5.10
CA THR A 23 9.87 2.63 4.61
C THR A 23 10.41 1.27 5.04
N GLY A 24 9.53 0.30 5.20
CA GLY A 24 9.92 -1.06 5.53
C GLY A 24 8.74 -1.98 5.75
N GLY A 25 9.06 -3.24 6.02
CA GLY A 25 8.08 -4.24 6.37
C GLY A 25 8.69 -5.37 7.20
N ASN A 26 7.84 -6.20 7.78
CA ASN A 26 8.28 -7.42 8.45
C ASN A 26 7.20 -8.50 8.42
N CYS A 27 7.58 -9.73 8.76
CA CYS A 27 6.75 -10.94 8.83
C CYS A 27 6.14 -11.42 7.51
N PHE A 28 6.58 -10.89 6.37
CA PHE A 28 6.32 -11.52 5.09
C PHE A 28 7.13 -12.81 4.94
N VAL A 29 6.59 -13.77 4.21
CA VAL A 29 7.23 -15.06 3.93
C VAL A 29 8.47 -14.89 3.06
N ASN A 30 8.49 -13.85 2.23
CA ASN A 30 9.58 -13.53 1.31
C ASN A 30 10.47 -12.38 1.82
N GLY A 31 11.66 -12.26 1.23
CA GLY A 31 12.56 -11.12 1.45
C GLY A 31 13.08 -10.98 2.87
N GLY A 32 13.23 -12.11 3.59
CA GLY A 32 13.68 -12.09 4.98
C GLY A 32 12.69 -11.44 5.95
N GLY A 33 11.42 -11.30 5.57
CA GLY A 33 10.40 -10.62 6.36
C GLY A 33 9.91 -9.32 5.72
N SER A 34 10.72 -8.64 4.91
CA SER A 34 10.40 -7.30 4.41
C SER A 34 9.61 -7.27 3.11
N GLY A 35 9.38 -8.41 2.48
CA GLY A 35 8.95 -8.47 1.08
C GLY A 35 10.14 -8.34 0.12
N VAL A 36 9.88 -8.54 -1.17
CA VAL A 36 10.92 -8.54 -2.22
C VAL A 36 10.57 -7.49 -3.27
N GLU A 37 11.47 -6.53 -3.45
CA GLU A 37 11.45 -5.65 -4.62
C GLU A 37 12.13 -6.37 -5.79
N ALA A 38 11.44 -6.50 -6.93
CA ALA A 38 12.01 -7.06 -8.14
C ALA A 38 11.27 -6.56 -9.38
N GLY A 39 12.03 -5.98 -10.32
CA GLY A 39 11.50 -5.58 -11.63
C GLY A 39 10.52 -4.40 -11.58
N GLY A 40 10.77 -3.42 -10.70
CA GLY A 40 9.92 -2.23 -10.58
C GLY A 40 8.67 -2.44 -9.72
N ALA A 41 8.67 -3.43 -8.82
CA ALA A 41 7.50 -3.74 -8.01
C ALA A 41 7.88 -4.45 -6.69
N LEU A 42 7.11 -4.18 -5.64
CA LEU A 42 7.20 -4.83 -4.34
C LEU A 42 6.22 -6.00 -4.25
N ALA A 43 6.74 -7.21 -4.10
CA ALA A 43 5.98 -8.42 -3.81
C ALA A 43 5.91 -8.68 -2.30
N LEU A 44 4.70 -8.77 -1.77
CA LEU A 44 4.42 -9.06 -0.36
C LEU A 44 3.71 -10.40 -0.25
N GLN A 45 4.46 -11.46 0.05
CA GLN A 45 3.89 -12.78 0.31
C GLN A 45 3.63 -12.93 1.80
N TYR A 46 2.40 -13.24 2.17
CA TYR A 46 1.97 -13.30 3.57
C TYR A 46 1.30 -14.63 3.89
N ASN A 47 1.39 -15.03 5.15
CA ASN A 47 0.66 -16.16 5.72
C ASN A 47 0.16 -15.75 7.10
N ASN A 48 -0.98 -15.07 7.12
CA ASN A 48 -1.64 -14.58 8.32
C ASN A 48 -0.78 -13.63 9.18
N CYS A 49 0.23 -13.03 8.57
CA CYS A 49 1.23 -12.17 9.19
C CYS A 49 1.81 -11.24 8.12
N GLY A 50 2.24 -10.06 8.55
CA GLY A 50 2.88 -9.10 7.66
C GLY A 50 2.46 -7.68 8.01
N TRP A 51 3.41 -6.76 7.97
CA TRP A 51 3.10 -5.34 7.92
C TRP A 51 4.07 -4.65 6.97
N PHE A 52 3.56 -3.65 6.26
CA PHE A 52 4.35 -2.70 5.46
C PHE A 52 4.04 -1.29 5.94
N GLY A 53 5.03 -0.43 6.06
CA GLY A 53 4.87 0.97 6.46
C GLY A 53 5.76 1.87 5.62
N SER A 54 5.22 3.00 5.17
CA SER A 54 5.94 4.00 4.39
C SER A 54 5.52 5.39 4.84
N ASP A 55 6.48 6.15 5.39
CA ASP A 55 6.25 7.47 5.96
C ASP A 55 5.90 8.48 4.86
N VAL A 56 4.79 9.19 5.05
CA VAL A 56 4.40 10.28 4.15
C VAL A 56 4.89 11.59 4.74
N ASN A 57 4.46 11.93 5.96
CA ASN A 57 4.91 13.08 6.76
C ASN A 57 5.09 14.40 5.97
N THR A 58 4.23 14.61 4.96
CA THR A 58 4.15 15.81 4.12
C THR A 58 2.69 16.18 3.88
N ASP A 59 2.39 17.43 3.59
CA ASP A 59 1.03 17.88 3.32
C ASP A 59 0.51 17.30 1.99
N LEU A 60 -0.66 16.64 2.05
CA LEU A 60 -1.35 16.08 0.88
C LEU A 60 -2.54 16.93 0.43
N SER A 61 -2.71 18.16 0.94
CA SER A 61 -3.87 19.01 0.63
C SER A 61 -3.99 19.37 -0.85
N GLY A 62 -2.91 19.23 -1.63
CA GLY A 62 -2.92 19.37 -3.09
C GLY A 62 -3.40 18.12 -3.86
N TYR A 63 -3.53 16.97 -3.20
CA TYR A 63 -3.90 15.69 -3.83
C TYR A 63 -5.34 15.28 -3.48
N THR A 64 -5.98 14.59 -4.41
CA THR A 64 -7.36 14.10 -4.29
C THR A 64 -7.41 12.61 -3.96
N TYR A 65 -6.48 11.82 -4.50
CA TYR A 65 -6.47 10.37 -4.45
C TYR A 65 -5.19 9.83 -3.83
N LEU A 66 -5.34 8.73 -3.08
CA LEU A 66 -4.31 7.69 -2.98
C LEU A 66 -4.52 6.74 -4.16
N VAL A 67 -3.50 6.52 -4.97
CA VAL A 67 -3.50 5.55 -6.07
C VAL A 67 -2.53 4.43 -5.73
N VAL A 68 -3.05 3.21 -5.65
CA VAL A 68 -2.25 2.00 -5.47
C VAL A 68 -2.37 1.17 -6.73
N ARG A 69 -1.26 1.00 -7.44
CA ARG A 69 -1.20 0.13 -8.62
C ARG A 69 -0.78 -1.27 -8.19
N VAL A 70 -1.72 -2.20 -8.25
CA VAL A 70 -1.57 -3.50 -7.57
C VAL A 70 -2.19 -4.63 -8.37
N ARG A 71 -1.68 -5.85 -8.18
CA ARG A 71 -2.33 -7.10 -8.54
C ARG A 71 -2.23 -8.11 -7.41
N GLY A 72 -3.16 -9.06 -7.38
CA GLY A 72 -3.17 -10.20 -6.47
C GLY A 72 -2.67 -11.47 -7.15
N ALA A 73 -2.32 -12.48 -6.35
CA ALA A 73 -1.94 -13.79 -6.85
C ALA A 73 -3.16 -14.57 -7.39
N ALA A 74 -4.31 -14.45 -6.73
CA ALA A 74 -5.56 -15.15 -7.07
C ALA A 74 -6.71 -14.18 -7.41
N GLY A 75 -6.61 -12.92 -7.00
CA GLY A 75 -7.73 -11.97 -6.99
C GLY A 75 -8.58 -12.14 -5.72
N GLY A 76 -9.16 -11.04 -5.24
CA GLY A 76 -9.92 -11.00 -3.99
C GLY A 76 -9.11 -10.57 -2.75
N GLU A 77 -7.82 -10.31 -2.88
CA GLU A 77 -6.92 -9.99 -1.76
C GLU A 77 -7.23 -8.65 -1.08
N GLN A 78 -8.14 -7.82 -1.61
CA GLN A 78 -8.55 -6.57 -0.95
C GLN A 78 -9.12 -6.77 0.46
N ALA A 79 -9.60 -7.98 0.77
CA ALA A 79 -10.15 -8.32 2.08
C ALA A 79 -9.08 -8.76 3.09
N HIS A 80 -7.82 -8.95 2.65
CA HIS A 80 -6.77 -9.58 3.44
C HIS A 80 -5.96 -8.61 4.29
N PHE A 81 -6.08 -7.31 4.05
CA PHE A 81 -5.27 -6.33 4.76
C PHE A 81 -6.02 -5.04 5.03
N ASP A 82 -5.67 -4.41 6.14
CA ASP A 82 -6.06 -3.04 6.43
C ASP A 82 -5.04 -2.05 5.89
N VAL A 83 -5.50 -0.84 5.59
CA VAL A 83 -4.66 0.31 5.30
C VAL A 83 -4.97 1.41 6.32
N ASN A 84 -3.91 1.91 6.96
CA ASN A 84 -3.92 3.12 7.77
C ASN A 84 -3.30 4.28 6.99
N LEU A 85 -4.01 5.42 6.95
CA LEU A 85 -3.47 6.69 6.47
C LEU A 85 -4.30 7.86 7.04
N GLY A 86 -3.63 8.92 7.49
CA GLY A 86 -4.27 10.17 7.92
C GLY A 86 -5.35 9.99 8.98
N GLY A 87 -5.13 9.08 9.93
CA GLY A 87 -6.04 8.78 11.03
C GLY A 87 -7.20 7.84 10.70
N VAL A 88 -7.27 7.31 9.48
CA VAL A 88 -8.27 6.32 9.07
C VAL A 88 -7.62 4.95 8.99
N THR A 89 -8.29 3.91 9.49
CA THR A 89 -7.90 2.50 9.29
C THR A 89 -9.10 1.72 8.77
N LYS A 90 -8.95 1.06 7.62
CA LYS A 90 -10.00 0.21 7.03
C LYS A 90 -9.37 -0.96 6.31
N VAL A 91 -10.07 -2.09 6.26
CA VAL A 91 -9.79 -3.15 5.26
C VAL A 91 -9.75 -2.52 3.88
N PHE A 92 -8.78 -2.87 3.03
CA PHE A 92 -8.58 -2.24 1.72
C PHE A 92 -9.86 -2.29 0.87
N GLY A 93 -10.58 -3.41 0.88
CA GLY A 93 -11.87 -3.57 0.22
C GLY A 93 -13.02 -2.71 0.77
N ASN A 94 -12.85 -2.04 1.91
CA ASN A 94 -13.88 -1.21 2.53
C ASN A 94 -13.72 0.29 2.25
N PHE A 95 -12.68 0.71 1.53
CA PHE A 95 -12.62 2.08 1.02
C PHE A 95 -13.73 2.30 -0.01
N THR A 96 -14.28 3.50 -0.03
CA THR A 96 -15.28 3.90 -1.04
C THR A 96 -14.55 4.55 -2.21
N LEU A 97 -14.81 4.09 -3.42
CA LEU A 97 -14.31 4.67 -4.66
C LEU A 97 -15.29 5.70 -5.22
N ASP A 98 -14.86 6.44 -6.24
CA ASP A 98 -15.80 7.25 -7.02
C ASP A 98 -16.94 6.38 -7.56
N GLY A 99 -18.16 6.93 -7.54
CA GLY A 99 -19.36 6.17 -7.90
C GLY A 99 -19.87 5.21 -6.82
N GLY A 100 -19.26 5.20 -5.63
CA GLY A 100 -19.74 4.41 -4.48
C GLY A 100 -19.31 2.95 -4.48
N GLY A 101 -18.48 2.54 -5.43
CA GLY A 101 -17.90 1.19 -5.47
C GLY A 101 -16.82 0.98 -4.41
N HIS A 102 -16.21 -0.21 -4.45
CA HIS A 102 -15.17 -0.63 -3.52
C HIS A 102 -13.97 -1.23 -4.25
N PRO A 103 -12.74 -1.13 -3.71
CA PRO A 103 -11.58 -1.80 -4.30
C PRO A 103 -11.83 -3.28 -4.53
N THR A 104 -11.42 -3.77 -5.69
CA THR A 104 -11.40 -5.19 -6.02
C THR A 104 -10.05 -5.48 -6.65
N ILE A 105 -9.23 -6.31 -6.02
CA ILE A 105 -7.93 -6.72 -6.58
C ILE A 105 -8.16 -7.90 -7.51
N THR A 106 -7.68 -7.79 -8.74
CA THR A 106 -7.65 -8.89 -9.71
C THR A 106 -6.22 -9.44 -9.88
N THR A 107 -6.07 -10.44 -10.75
CA THR A 107 -4.75 -11.02 -11.10
C THR A 107 -3.94 -10.15 -12.07
N SER A 108 -4.54 -9.08 -12.61
CA SER A 108 -3.87 -8.12 -13.50
C SER A 108 -3.61 -6.82 -12.77
N TYR A 109 -2.54 -6.11 -13.15
CA TYR A 109 -2.26 -4.78 -12.59
C TYR A 109 -3.38 -3.80 -12.91
N GLN A 110 -3.76 -3.04 -11.90
CA GLN A 110 -4.82 -2.05 -11.97
C GLN A 110 -4.54 -0.92 -10.99
N ASP A 111 -5.02 0.26 -11.34
CA ASP A 111 -4.93 1.43 -10.49
C ASP A 111 -6.18 1.50 -9.61
N ILE A 112 -6.02 1.27 -8.31
CA ILE A 112 -7.08 1.51 -7.33
C ILE A 112 -6.96 2.96 -6.85
N ARG A 113 -7.92 3.79 -7.21
CA ARG A 113 -7.94 5.23 -6.91
C ARG A 113 -8.88 5.52 -5.74
N ILE A 114 -8.33 5.71 -4.54
CA ILE A 114 -9.08 5.94 -3.30
C ILE A 114 -9.18 7.46 -3.06
N PRO A 115 -10.38 8.06 -3.13
CA PRO A 115 -10.55 9.48 -2.82
C PRO A 115 -10.27 9.73 -1.33
N LEU A 116 -9.29 10.60 -1.04
CA LEU A 116 -8.80 10.81 0.32
C LEU A 116 -9.90 11.39 1.22
N VAL A 117 -10.50 12.51 0.80
CA VAL A 117 -11.50 13.24 1.60
C VAL A 117 -12.79 12.43 1.77
N ALA A 118 -13.27 11.77 0.71
CA ALA A 118 -14.51 10.97 0.80
C ALA A 118 -14.37 9.78 1.76
N ASN A 119 -13.14 9.32 2.01
CA ASN A 119 -12.85 8.26 2.97
C ASN A 119 -12.49 8.76 4.37
N GLY A 120 -12.51 10.08 4.60
CA GLY A 120 -12.19 10.70 5.88
C GLY A 120 -10.69 10.84 6.17
N ILE A 121 -9.83 10.62 5.17
CA ILE A 121 -8.37 10.68 5.35
C ILE A 121 -7.94 12.14 5.54
N ASN A 122 -7.25 12.42 6.65
CA ASN A 122 -6.71 13.74 6.92
C ASN A 122 -5.48 14.01 6.03
N ARG A 123 -5.62 14.94 5.08
CA ARG A 123 -4.57 15.30 4.13
C ARG A 123 -3.51 16.23 4.72
N ALA A 124 -3.85 17.03 5.73
CA ALA A 124 -2.90 17.96 6.35
C ALA A 124 -1.96 17.25 7.36
N ALA A 125 -2.34 16.08 7.85
CA ALA A 125 -1.54 15.26 8.75
C ALA A 125 -1.68 13.77 8.40
N PRO A 126 -1.13 13.31 7.26
CA PRO A 126 -1.31 11.94 6.79
C PRO A 126 -0.53 10.90 7.62
N GLY A 127 0.54 11.31 8.30
CA GLY A 127 1.40 10.40 9.06
C GLY A 127 2.10 9.38 8.14
N GLN A 128 1.89 8.11 8.42
CA GLN A 128 2.44 6.97 7.69
C GLN A 128 1.32 6.25 6.90
N LEU A 129 1.62 5.80 5.69
CA LEU A 129 0.82 4.77 5.03
C LEU A 129 1.25 3.41 5.59
N ALA A 130 0.37 2.73 6.32
CA ALA A 130 0.65 1.40 6.85
C ALA A 130 -0.35 0.38 6.30
N MET A 131 0.13 -0.83 6.00
CA MET A 131 -0.67 -1.96 5.56
C MET A 131 -0.47 -3.13 6.53
N GLY A 132 -1.55 -3.64 7.12
CA GLY A 132 -1.53 -4.77 8.06
C GLY A 132 -2.15 -6.02 7.46
N PHE A 133 -1.42 -7.15 7.42
CA PHE A 133 -1.85 -8.43 6.84
C PHE A 133 -2.20 -9.49 7.90
N TRP A 134 -2.37 -9.06 9.15
CA TRP A 134 -2.76 -9.91 10.27
C TRP A 134 -4.17 -10.45 10.05
N TYR A 135 -4.37 -11.77 10.21
CA TYR A 135 -5.67 -12.42 9.97
C TYR A 135 -6.15 -12.38 8.51
N GLY A 136 -5.28 -12.01 7.58
CA GLY A 136 -5.56 -11.84 6.15
C GLY A 136 -5.57 -13.11 5.31
N GLY A 137 -5.39 -14.29 5.89
CA GLY A 137 -5.19 -15.53 5.15
C GLY A 137 -3.77 -15.65 4.57
N ALA A 138 -3.60 -16.53 3.58
CA ALA A 138 -2.30 -16.81 2.95
C ALA A 138 -2.38 -16.55 1.44
N SER A 139 -1.67 -15.53 0.96
CA SER A 139 -1.60 -15.16 -0.46
C SER A 139 -0.39 -14.24 -0.71
N SER A 140 -0.37 -13.58 -1.87
CA SER A 140 0.58 -12.54 -2.22
C SER A 140 -0.11 -11.40 -2.96
N ILE A 141 0.34 -10.17 -2.73
CA ILE A 141 0.07 -9.03 -3.60
C ILE A 141 1.38 -8.51 -4.19
N THR A 142 1.29 -7.92 -5.38
CA THR A 142 2.41 -7.20 -6.00
C THR A 142 1.99 -5.77 -6.26
N ILE A 143 2.73 -4.83 -5.67
CA ILE A 143 2.50 -3.39 -5.77
C ILE A 143 3.53 -2.82 -6.73
N ASP A 144 3.06 -2.25 -7.82
CA ASP A 144 3.89 -1.55 -8.81
C ASP A 144 4.22 -0.14 -8.31
N SER A 145 3.24 0.57 -7.75
CA SER A 145 3.47 1.90 -7.18
C SER A 145 2.41 2.33 -6.19
N ILE A 146 2.79 3.28 -5.34
CA ILE A 146 1.93 4.01 -4.42
C ILE A 146 2.12 5.50 -4.69
N THR A 147 1.06 6.19 -5.09
CA THR A 147 1.12 7.60 -5.51
C THR A 147 -0.02 8.43 -4.92
N PHE A 148 0.23 9.70 -4.66
CA PHE A 148 -0.81 10.71 -4.42
C PHE A 148 -1.05 11.54 -5.68
N GLN A 149 -2.32 11.73 -6.07
CA GLN A 149 -2.74 12.44 -7.30
C GLN A 149 -3.88 13.42 -7.03
#